data_AF-A0A1K0GMQ4-F1
#
_entry.id   AF-A0A1K0GMQ4-F1
#
_cell.length_a   1.000
_cell.length_b   1.000
_cell.length_c   1.000
_cell.angle_alpha   90.00
_cell.angle_beta   90.00
_cell.angle_gamma   90.00
#
_symmetry.space_group_name_H-M   'P 1'
#
loop_
_entity.id
_entity.type
_entity.pdbx_description
1 polymer ?
#
loop_
_entity_poly.entity_id
_entity_poly.type
_entity_poly.pdbx_seq_one_letter_code
_entity_poly.pdbx_strand_id
1 'polypeptide(L)'
;MMLAHRAARASLLATRRTPLLLTSCARTLHATPSQLKPSLDPSSSSTTPTPPPFAPAPTSSSPKKNLGKEEGTIASVFASLSGGILEDALPDRFSQLKQSLISSPQHVEHLKSTWKSVLSSLSAKVAETERLGGGCIPEITYPSGSSSVGPLESWTDKATFQAIKDRGVAVIRNVIPSRQALQWKEDIKSYAKQNGAKGFPASNPQVYELYWTPAQLAARSHPNLLTTSQRFLSLFRKPSTPTSTCTGVETACSLTNPLTYVDRLRIRQPGDAQFALGAHIDGGGVERWECSNFRGLWSNILQDGSNWSSHDPWSLGEGGERMTARTDMYDGPGQCGVFRPLQGWLSLSHTRAGEGTLRVLPFLRESTAYIILRPFFTHLKPASSFSSSSQFLDALNWVFDGTSRKFPGCSLGHNIELSPETHPHLELEKTMVSIPDVRPGDMVLWHCDAVHSVEKKHGGVGDSSVLYIPAIPTTKVNWEYVMEQKKCFDEGRPPPDFPGGSGESGFKGRGTEEMVNGGLARTSMGLERFDLRMAENEEERRLLEWCNANM
;
A
#
# COMPACT_ATOMS: atom_id res chain seq x y z
N MET A 1 -25.11 3.36 -58.49
CA MET A 1 -26.28 3.86 -59.24
C MET A 1 -27.46 3.84 -58.26
N MET A 2 -28.03 5.00 -57.89
CA MET A 2 -29.12 5.73 -58.59
C MET A 2 -30.47 4.99 -58.47
N LEU A 3 -31.60 5.60 -58.08
CA LEU A 3 -31.99 6.97 -57.66
C LEU A 3 -33.16 6.85 -56.62
N ALA A 4 -33.28 7.68 -55.57
CA ALA A 4 -34.12 8.91 -55.46
C ALA A 4 -35.60 8.75 -55.92
N HIS A 5 -36.66 9.32 -55.32
CA HIS A 5 -36.91 10.51 -54.46
C HIS A 5 -38.23 10.24 -53.64
N ARG A 6 -38.83 11.06 -52.74
CA ARG A 6 -38.68 12.38 -52.06
C ARG A 6 -39.45 12.27 -50.71
N ALA A 7 -38.95 12.73 -49.56
CA ALA A 7 -38.92 14.11 -49.01
C ALA A 7 -40.27 14.73 -48.58
N ALA A 8 -40.42 14.97 -47.27
CA ALA A 8 -41.36 15.92 -46.66
C ALA A 8 -40.69 16.60 -45.44
N ARG A 9 -40.98 17.89 -45.19
CA ARG A 9 -40.44 18.66 -44.06
C ARG A 9 -41.56 18.93 -43.03
N ALA A 10 -41.22 18.85 -41.75
CA ALA A 10 -41.87 19.61 -40.70
C ALA A 10 -40.82 20.14 -39.73
N SER A 11 -40.96 21.41 -39.32
CA SER A 11 -40.19 22.08 -38.28
C SER A 11 -41.20 22.83 -37.42
N LEU A 12 -40.95 23.01 -36.13
CA LEU A 12 -41.38 24.18 -35.34
C LEU A 12 -40.84 24.14 -33.90
N LEU A 13 -40.39 25.31 -33.44
CA LEU A 13 -40.34 25.82 -32.06
C LEU A 13 -39.54 25.08 -30.97
N ALA A 14 -38.49 25.77 -30.52
CA ALA A 14 -37.93 25.61 -29.17
C ALA A 14 -38.77 26.39 -28.14
N THR A 15 -38.71 25.96 -26.86
CA THR A 15 -39.12 26.79 -25.71
C THR A 15 -37.96 26.90 -24.71
N ARG A 16 -37.47 28.13 -24.48
CA ARG A 16 -36.55 28.42 -23.38
C ARG A 16 -37.35 28.47 -22.07
N ARG A 17 -36.82 27.88 -20.99
CA ARG A 17 -37.28 28.17 -19.62
C ARG A 17 -36.29 29.13 -18.95
N THR A 18 -36.76 30.32 -18.61
CA THR A 18 -36.08 31.25 -17.70
C THR A 18 -36.39 30.90 -16.24
N PRO A 19 -35.41 31.00 -15.32
CA PRO A 19 -35.71 31.08 -13.89
C PRO A 19 -36.23 32.48 -13.54
N LEU A 20 -37.13 32.57 -12.56
CA LEU A 20 -37.68 33.84 -12.07
C LEU A 20 -36.73 34.49 -11.06
N LEU A 21 -36.65 35.82 -11.10
CA LEU A 21 -36.10 36.63 -10.01
C LEU A 21 -37.06 36.62 -8.82
N LEU A 22 -36.53 36.37 -7.63
CA LEU A 22 -37.21 36.61 -6.35
C LEU A 22 -36.38 37.58 -5.52
N THR A 23 -36.86 38.81 -5.41
CA THR A 23 -36.31 39.84 -4.52
C THR A 23 -36.92 39.71 -3.13
N SER A 24 -36.09 39.82 -2.08
CA SER A 24 -36.56 39.96 -0.70
C SER A 24 -35.60 40.83 0.11
N CYS A 25 -36.14 41.59 1.06
CA CYS A 25 -35.48 42.73 1.71
C CYS A 25 -34.28 42.35 2.59
N ALA A 26 -33.35 43.29 2.71
CA ALA A 26 -32.30 43.26 3.73
C ALA A 26 -32.85 43.45 5.15
N ARG A 27 -32.11 42.94 6.14
CA ARG A 27 -32.10 43.46 7.51
C ARG A 27 -30.66 43.66 7.96
N THR A 28 -30.25 44.92 8.11
CA THR A 28 -29.01 45.29 8.79
C THR A 28 -29.18 45.16 10.30
N LEU A 29 -28.14 44.68 10.98
CA LEU A 29 -27.97 44.81 12.43
C LEU A 29 -26.64 45.52 12.68
N HIS A 30 -26.69 46.61 13.44
CA HIS A 30 -25.50 47.34 13.88
C HIS A 30 -24.90 46.68 15.13
N ALA A 31 -23.58 46.56 15.14
CA ALA A 31 -22.77 46.44 16.35
C ALA A 31 -21.56 47.39 16.21
N THR A 32 -21.09 47.94 17.33
CA THR A 32 -20.17 49.09 17.36
C THR A 32 -18.69 48.70 17.40
N PRO A 33 -17.78 49.48 16.78
CA PRO A 33 -16.34 49.30 16.94
C PRO A 33 -15.84 49.94 18.24
N SER A 34 -15.18 49.17 19.10
CA SER A 34 -14.44 49.70 20.26
C SER A 34 -13.04 50.16 19.85
N GLN A 35 -12.65 51.38 20.20
CA GLN A 35 -11.30 51.89 19.98
C GLN A 35 -10.29 51.34 21.00
N LEU A 36 -9.07 51.03 20.55
CA LEU A 36 -7.86 51.18 21.35
C LEU A 36 -6.78 51.89 20.52
N LYS A 37 -5.89 52.63 21.19
CA LYS A 37 -4.95 53.58 20.59
C LYS A 37 -3.60 52.93 20.25
N PRO A 38 -2.83 53.47 19.28
CA PRO A 38 -1.46 53.05 19.05
C PRO A 38 -0.52 53.57 20.15
N SER A 39 0.58 52.86 20.38
CA SER A 39 1.78 53.41 21.02
C SER A 39 3.03 52.89 20.34
N LEU A 40 3.88 53.82 19.93
CA LEU A 40 5.33 53.64 19.79
C LEU A 40 5.94 53.85 21.22
N ASP A 41 7.22 53.63 21.55
CA ASP A 41 8.41 53.36 20.73
C ASP A 41 9.39 52.43 21.53
N PRO A 42 10.73 52.30 21.30
CA PRO A 42 11.38 50.98 21.44
C PRO A 42 12.42 50.86 22.56
N SER A 43 12.86 49.62 22.83
CA SER A 43 14.25 49.30 23.23
C SER A 43 14.56 47.81 23.00
N SER A 44 15.84 47.44 22.96
CA SER A 44 16.33 46.13 22.52
C SER A 44 17.09 45.35 23.59
N SER A 45 16.89 44.04 23.65
CA SER A 45 17.88 43.08 24.17
C SER A 45 17.67 41.71 23.51
N SER A 46 18.77 41.03 23.16
CA SER A 46 18.74 39.81 22.35
C SER A 46 18.90 38.54 23.19
N THR A 47 17.91 37.67 23.15
CA THR A 47 18.04 36.24 23.51
C THR A 47 17.14 35.42 22.59
N THR A 48 17.72 34.45 21.88
CA THR A 48 16.98 33.49 21.06
C THR A 48 16.18 32.53 21.94
N PRO A 49 14.85 32.42 21.77
CA PRO A 49 14.07 31.39 22.44
C PRO A 49 14.36 30.03 21.81
N THR A 50 14.91 29.10 22.60
CA THR A 50 14.91 27.68 22.22
C THR A 50 13.45 27.22 22.10
N PRO A 51 13.01 26.57 21.01
CA PRO A 51 11.67 26.02 20.94
C PRO A 51 11.49 24.96 22.05
N PRO A 52 10.32 24.89 22.71
CA PRO A 52 10.07 23.85 23.70
C PRO A 52 10.14 22.47 23.04
N PRO A 53 10.62 21.42 23.74
CA PRO A 53 10.53 20.07 23.22
C PRO A 53 9.06 19.71 22.99
N PHE A 54 8.77 19.04 21.88
CA PHE A 54 7.44 18.47 21.63
C PHE A 54 7.07 17.57 22.81
N ALA A 55 5.86 17.76 23.35
CA ALA A 55 5.35 16.90 24.40
C ALA A 55 5.36 15.44 23.91
N PRO A 56 5.80 14.47 24.73
CA PRO A 56 5.79 13.07 24.33
C PRO A 56 4.35 12.66 23.98
N ALA A 57 4.20 11.90 22.89
CA ALA A 57 2.93 11.29 22.53
C ALA A 57 2.39 10.46 23.71
N PRO A 58 1.07 10.47 23.98
CA PRO A 58 0.51 9.97 25.23
C PRO A 58 0.91 8.51 25.50
N THR A 59 1.76 8.31 26.50
CA THR A 59 2.25 6.99 26.93
C THR A 59 1.20 6.30 27.79
N SER A 60 0.11 5.87 27.17
CA SER A 60 -0.99 5.15 27.80
C SER A 60 -1.35 3.87 27.03
N SER A 61 -0.38 2.96 26.89
CA SER A 61 -0.63 1.55 26.59
C SER A 61 -1.24 0.84 27.80
N SER A 62 -2.44 1.26 28.22
CA SER A 62 -3.29 0.43 29.04
C SER A 62 -3.58 -0.88 28.28
N PRO A 63 -3.57 -2.04 28.94
CA PRO A 63 -3.79 -3.31 28.25
C PRO A 63 -5.24 -3.38 27.75
N LYS A 64 -5.45 -3.05 26.46
CA LYS A 64 -6.71 -3.30 25.75
C LYS A 64 -7.03 -4.79 25.93
N LYS A 65 -8.22 -5.13 26.45
CA LYS A 65 -8.73 -6.52 26.37
C LYS A 65 -8.88 -6.87 24.88
N ASN A 66 -8.51 -8.09 24.49
CA ASN A 66 -8.64 -8.56 23.10
C ASN A 66 -10.13 -8.70 22.70
N LEU A 67 -10.72 -7.58 22.31
CA LEU A 67 -11.90 -7.51 21.47
C LEU A 67 -11.37 -7.30 20.04
N GLY A 68 -11.70 -8.20 19.12
CA GLY A 68 -11.32 -8.05 17.71
C GLY A 68 -11.99 -6.83 17.06
N LYS A 69 -11.52 -6.43 15.87
CA LYS A 69 -12.15 -5.36 15.09
C LYS A 69 -13.65 -5.62 14.91
N GLU A 70 -14.45 -4.56 14.98
CA GLU A 70 -15.92 -4.64 14.82
C GLU A 70 -16.31 -5.26 13.46
N GLU A 71 -17.49 -5.90 13.39
CA GLU A 71 -17.94 -6.57 12.17
C GLU A 71 -18.21 -5.53 11.05
N GLY A 72 -17.44 -5.61 9.96
CA GLY A 72 -17.43 -4.61 8.90
C GLY A 72 -17.04 -5.20 7.53
N THR A 73 -16.91 -4.34 6.52
CA THR A 73 -16.58 -4.73 5.14
C THR A 73 -15.45 -3.88 4.57
N ILE A 74 -14.79 -4.35 3.51
CA ILE A 74 -13.65 -3.65 2.88
C ILE A 74 -13.95 -2.22 2.41
N ALA A 75 -15.23 -1.83 2.27
CA ALA A 75 -15.62 -0.46 1.94
C ALA A 75 -15.22 0.58 3.02
N SER A 76 -15.01 0.17 4.29
CA SER A 76 -14.55 1.08 5.35
C SER A 76 -13.04 1.42 5.27
N VAL A 77 -12.27 0.72 4.44
CA VAL A 77 -10.82 0.90 4.30
C VAL A 77 -10.46 2.15 3.46
N PHE A 78 -11.37 2.60 2.61
CA PHE A 78 -11.15 3.67 1.64
C PHE A 78 -12.12 4.82 1.92
N ALA A 79 -11.59 6.04 2.07
CA ALA A 79 -12.40 7.22 2.33
C ALA A 79 -13.36 7.50 1.16
N SER A 80 -12.91 7.23 -0.07
CA SER A 80 -13.74 7.34 -1.28
C SER A 80 -14.89 6.32 -1.35
N LEU A 81 -14.81 5.19 -0.64
CA LEU A 81 -15.86 4.17 -0.60
C LEU A 81 -16.77 4.29 0.63
N SER A 82 -16.28 4.89 1.73
CA SER A 82 -17.09 5.21 2.90
C SER A 82 -17.92 6.49 2.75
N GLY A 83 -17.74 7.23 1.66
CA GLY A 83 -18.45 8.48 1.34
C GLY A 83 -17.80 9.74 1.91
N GLY A 84 -16.58 9.64 2.44
CA GLY A 84 -15.77 10.77 2.88
C GLY A 84 -15.16 11.54 1.70
N ILE A 85 -14.97 12.85 1.88
CA ILE A 85 -14.28 13.69 0.90
C ILE A 85 -12.78 13.72 1.24
N LEU A 86 -11.94 13.17 0.38
CA LEU A 86 -10.46 13.14 0.50
C LEU A 86 -9.78 14.53 0.60
N GLU A 87 -10.55 15.61 0.46
CA GLU A 87 -10.11 17.00 0.59
C GLU A 87 -10.57 17.69 1.89
N ASP A 88 -11.26 17.00 2.80
CA ASP A 88 -11.48 17.49 4.18
C ASP A 88 -10.12 17.57 4.88
N ALA A 89 -9.49 18.74 4.72
CA ALA A 89 -8.09 18.91 5.03
C ALA A 89 -7.78 18.61 6.50
N LEU A 90 -6.60 18.08 6.77
CA LEU A 90 -6.23 17.51 8.06
C LEU A 90 -6.23 18.56 9.18
N PRO A 91 -6.37 18.18 10.47
CA PRO A 91 -6.37 19.13 11.60
C PRO A 91 -5.14 20.04 11.61
N ASP A 92 -5.24 21.26 12.14
CA ASP A 92 -4.21 22.31 11.97
C ASP A 92 -2.79 21.93 12.45
N ARG A 93 -2.67 20.95 13.35
CA ARG A 93 -1.38 20.33 13.69
C ARG A 93 -0.62 19.74 12.50
N PHE A 94 -1.26 19.48 11.36
CA PHE A 94 -0.60 19.07 10.12
C PHE A 94 0.05 20.24 9.36
N SER A 95 -0.44 21.48 9.55
CA SER A 95 0.32 22.68 9.18
C SER A 95 1.58 22.79 10.06
N GLN A 96 1.44 22.60 11.37
CA GLN A 96 2.56 22.63 12.32
C GLN A 96 3.58 21.52 12.03
N LEU A 97 3.13 20.30 11.69
CA LEU A 97 3.97 19.20 11.22
C LEU A 97 4.74 19.64 9.98
N LYS A 98 4.06 20.09 8.91
CA LYS A 98 4.71 20.51 7.66
C LYS A 98 5.76 21.61 7.89
N GLN A 99 5.46 22.59 8.74
CA GLN A 99 6.42 23.62 9.17
C GLN A 99 7.61 23.03 9.93
N SER A 100 7.39 22.07 10.85
CA SER A 100 8.47 21.41 11.61
C SER A 100 9.40 20.54 10.76
N LEU A 101 9.00 20.18 9.54
CA LEU A 101 9.87 19.47 8.58
C LEU A 101 10.79 20.44 7.81
N ILE A 102 10.61 21.75 7.95
CA ILE A 102 11.40 22.79 7.27
C ILE A 102 12.43 23.35 8.26
N SER A 103 13.70 23.02 8.05
CA SER A 103 14.80 23.42 8.94
C SER A 103 15.41 24.78 8.63
N SER A 104 15.34 25.25 7.37
CA SER A 104 15.96 26.51 6.94
C SER A 104 15.36 27.03 5.62
N PRO A 105 15.58 28.31 5.25
CA PRO A 105 15.30 28.80 3.91
C PRO A 105 16.09 28.07 2.81
N GLN A 106 17.31 27.62 3.12
CA GLN A 106 18.16 26.83 2.20
C GLN A 106 17.51 25.48 1.89
N HIS A 107 16.95 24.81 2.90
CA HIS A 107 16.20 23.58 2.74
C HIS A 107 14.92 23.80 1.88
N VAL A 108 14.25 24.95 1.98
CA VAL A 108 13.14 25.29 1.06
C VAL A 108 13.61 25.36 -0.41
N GLU A 109 14.78 25.92 -0.69
CA GLU A 109 15.35 25.92 -2.05
C GLU A 109 15.86 24.53 -2.48
N HIS A 110 16.39 23.72 -1.56
CA HIS A 110 16.69 22.32 -1.80
C HIS A 110 15.43 21.57 -2.26
N LEU A 111 14.33 21.62 -1.49
CA LEU A 111 13.07 20.95 -1.84
C LEU A 111 12.53 21.41 -3.20
N LYS A 112 12.61 22.72 -3.51
CA LYS A 112 12.22 23.26 -4.83
C LYS A 112 13.09 22.72 -5.97
N SER A 113 14.38 22.53 -5.74
CA SER A 113 15.32 21.95 -6.72
C SER A 113 15.04 20.46 -6.92
N THR A 114 14.91 19.71 -5.82
CA THR A 114 14.57 18.29 -5.78
C THR A 114 13.22 18.02 -6.47
N TRP A 115 12.19 18.83 -6.22
CA TRP A 115 10.90 18.75 -6.92
C TRP A 115 11.03 18.90 -8.44
N LYS A 116 11.75 19.92 -8.93
CA LYS A 116 12.00 20.11 -10.38
C LYS A 116 12.74 18.91 -11.00
N SER A 117 13.72 18.36 -10.28
CA SER A 117 14.46 17.16 -10.69
C SER A 117 13.55 15.92 -10.77
N VAL A 118 12.72 15.69 -9.75
CA VAL A 118 11.74 14.61 -9.71
C VAL A 118 10.73 14.74 -10.85
N LEU A 119 10.14 15.93 -11.10
CA LEU A 119 9.19 16.13 -12.20
C LEU A 119 9.81 15.84 -13.57
N SER A 120 11.07 16.23 -13.79
CA SER A 120 11.78 15.93 -15.04
C SER A 120 11.97 14.43 -15.25
N SER A 121 12.39 13.68 -14.23
CA SER A 121 12.55 12.23 -14.32
C SER A 121 11.20 11.49 -14.41
N LEU A 122 10.19 11.97 -13.69
CA LEU A 122 8.85 11.42 -13.68
C LEU A 122 8.20 11.53 -15.07
N SER A 123 8.32 12.68 -15.74
CA SER A 123 7.82 12.87 -17.12
C SER A 123 8.40 11.85 -18.10
N ALA A 124 9.71 11.56 -18.00
CA ALA A 124 10.33 10.50 -18.78
C ALA A 124 9.77 9.11 -18.46
N LYS A 125 9.50 8.80 -17.18
CA LYS A 125 8.90 7.52 -16.76
C LYS A 125 7.42 7.37 -17.13
N VAL A 126 6.65 8.46 -17.13
CA VAL A 126 5.27 8.50 -17.66
C VAL A 126 5.29 8.11 -19.14
N ALA A 127 6.11 8.79 -19.96
CA ALA A 127 6.22 8.50 -21.39
C ALA A 127 6.79 7.09 -21.69
N GLU A 128 7.74 6.61 -20.87
CA GLU A 128 8.26 5.23 -20.97
C GLU A 128 7.16 4.20 -20.71
N THR A 129 6.33 4.43 -19.69
CA THR A 129 5.26 3.52 -19.26
C THR A 129 4.05 3.55 -20.20
N GLU A 130 3.62 4.74 -20.66
CA GLU A 130 2.57 4.90 -21.68
C GLU A 130 2.93 4.16 -22.97
N ARG A 131 4.21 4.16 -23.36
CA ARG A 131 4.72 3.44 -24.55
C ARG A 131 4.81 1.92 -24.36
N LEU A 132 5.08 1.43 -23.15
CA LEU A 132 5.31 0.00 -22.88
C LEU A 132 4.06 -0.75 -22.38
N GLY A 133 3.11 -0.06 -21.75
CA GLY A 133 1.97 -0.68 -21.08
C GLY A 133 2.40 -1.74 -20.06
N GLY A 134 1.63 -2.82 -19.93
CA GLY A 134 1.97 -3.96 -19.07
C GLY A 134 3.28 -4.67 -19.45
N GLY A 135 3.81 -4.45 -20.66
CA GLY A 135 5.09 -5.00 -21.13
C GLY A 135 6.33 -4.41 -20.46
N CYS A 136 6.19 -3.44 -19.54
CA CYS A 136 7.30 -2.98 -18.69
C CYS A 136 7.43 -3.78 -17.38
N ILE A 137 6.46 -4.63 -17.05
CA ILE A 137 6.46 -5.46 -15.83
C ILE A 137 7.34 -6.71 -16.08
N PRO A 138 8.34 -6.98 -15.24
CA PRO A 138 9.23 -8.13 -15.44
C PRO A 138 8.53 -9.45 -15.13
N GLU A 139 8.79 -10.43 -15.98
CA GLU A 139 8.40 -11.82 -15.78
C GLU A 139 9.64 -12.69 -15.55
N ILE A 140 9.60 -13.57 -14.57
CA ILE A 140 10.62 -14.58 -14.32
C ILE A 140 9.97 -15.95 -14.11
N THR A 141 10.72 -17.05 -14.26
CA THR A 141 10.19 -18.40 -14.01
C THR A 141 10.82 -18.99 -12.76
N TYR A 142 10.01 -19.61 -11.89
CA TYR A 142 10.52 -20.36 -10.75
C TYR A 142 11.39 -21.55 -11.24
N PRO A 143 12.66 -21.67 -10.82
CA PRO A 143 13.57 -22.69 -11.32
C PRO A 143 13.29 -24.07 -10.70
N SER A 144 12.23 -24.72 -11.19
CA SER A 144 11.82 -26.06 -10.78
C SER A 144 12.81 -27.14 -11.22
N GLY A 145 12.92 -28.22 -10.44
CA GLY A 145 13.67 -29.43 -10.80
C GLY A 145 14.96 -29.68 -10.01
N SER A 146 15.42 -28.70 -9.22
CA SER A 146 16.51 -28.87 -8.25
C SER A 146 15.96 -29.12 -6.84
N SER A 147 16.72 -29.82 -6.00
CA SER A 147 16.45 -29.95 -4.55
C SER A 147 16.78 -28.66 -3.77
N SER A 148 17.59 -27.77 -4.34
CA SER A 148 17.88 -26.44 -3.79
C SER A 148 17.90 -25.38 -4.89
N VAL A 149 17.35 -24.20 -4.59
CA VAL A 149 17.20 -23.10 -5.55
C VAL A 149 18.16 -21.96 -5.21
N GLY A 150 18.90 -21.48 -6.20
CA GLY A 150 19.87 -20.38 -6.09
C GLY A 150 19.25 -19.01 -5.76
N PRO A 151 20.08 -17.97 -5.56
CA PRO A 151 19.64 -16.60 -5.28
C PRO A 151 18.81 -16.02 -6.45
N LEU A 152 18.03 -14.95 -6.22
CA LEU A 152 17.10 -14.42 -7.23
C LEU A 152 17.82 -13.95 -8.51
N GLU A 153 19.04 -13.47 -8.35
CA GLU A 153 20.00 -13.11 -9.41
C GLU A 153 20.34 -14.29 -10.34
N SER A 154 20.11 -15.54 -9.92
CA SER A 154 20.32 -16.73 -10.75
C SER A 154 19.04 -17.27 -11.40
N TRP A 155 17.89 -16.60 -11.23
CA TRP A 155 16.60 -16.99 -11.82
C TRP A 155 16.34 -16.29 -13.16
N THR A 156 17.09 -15.23 -13.46
CA THR A 156 16.87 -14.33 -14.60
C THR A 156 18.15 -13.59 -14.97
N ASP A 157 18.13 -12.79 -16.05
CA ASP A 157 19.26 -11.98 -16.46
C ASP A 157 19.38 -10.66 -15.66
N LYS A 158 20.54 -9.99 -15.77
CA LYS A 158 20.83 -8.76 -15.02
C LYS A 158 19.87 -7.60 -15.33
N ALA A 159 19.38 -7.46 -16.56
CA ALA A 159 18.46 -6.39 -16.93
C ALA A 159 17.05 -6.67 -16.39
N THR A 160 16.57 -7.91 -16.47
CA THR A 160 15.29 -8.31 -15.85
C THR A 160 15.35 -8.21 -14.33
N PHE A 161 16.46 -8.61 -13.69
CA PHE A 161 16.66 -8.42 -12.24
C PHE A 161 16.61 -6.93 -11.85
N GLN A 162 17.29 -6.05 -12.60
CA GLN A 162 17.22 -4.61 -12.37
C GLN A 162 15.80 -4.07 -12.58
N ALA A 163 15.06 -4.58 -13.58
CA ALA A 163 13.67 -4.22 -13.78
C ALA A 163 12.78 -4.60 -12.59
N ILE A 164 13.00 -5.74 -11.91
CA ILE A 164 12.27 -6.06 -10.66
C ILE A 164 12.48 -4.95 -9.62
N LYS A 165 13.73 -4.48 -9.47
CA LYS A 165 14.06 -3.42 -8.51
C LYS A 165 13.52 -2.03 -8.89
N ASP A 166 13.53 -1.68 -10.18
CA ASP A 166 13.09 -0.36 -10.66
C ASP A 166 11.56 -0.23 -10.78
N ARG A 167 10.89 -1.32 -11.19
CA ARG A 167 9.43 -1.38 -11.31
C ARG A 167 8.74 -1.59 -9.97
N GLY A 168 9.40 -2.26 -9.03
CA GLY A 168 8.83 -2.59 -7.71
C GLY A 168 7.83 -3.74 -7.73
N VAL A 169 7.83 -4.58 -8.77
CA VAL A 169 6.83 -5.62 -9.01
C VAL A 169 7.40 -6.69 -9.94
N ALA A 170 6.96 -7.95 -9.78
CA ALA A 170 7.27 -9.04 -10.69
C ALA A 170 6.13 -10.07 -10.80
N VAL A 171 6.06 -10.74 -11.95
CA VAL A 171 5.28 -11.98 -12.12
C VAL A 171 6.23 -13.18 -12.10
N ILE A 172 6.02 -14.11 -11.18
CA ILE A 172 6.82 -15.33 -11.01
C ILE A 172 6.02 -16.51 -11.56
N ARG A 173 6.46 -17.04 -12.71
CA ARG A 173 5.80 -18.13 -13.43
C ARG A 173 6.03 -19.48 -12.77
N ASN A 174 5.00 -20.31 -12.74
CA ASN A 174 5.06 -21.73 -12.32
C ASN A 174 5.59 -21.97 -10.89
N VAL A 175 5.33 -21.08 -9.92
CA VAL A 175 5.69 -21.31 -8.50
C VAL A 175 5.02 -22.57 -7.97
N ILE A 176 3.75 -22.77 -8.31
CA ILE A 176 2.96 -23.97 -8.01
C ILE A 176 2.59 -24.68 -9.32
N PRO A 177 2.60 -26.02 -9.39
CA PRO A 177 2.06 -26.76 -10.53
C PRO A 177 0.60 -26.38 -10.80
N SER A 178 0.28 -25.98 -12.04
CA SER A 178 -1.02 -25.38 -12.36
C SER A 178 -2.24 -26.25 -12.02
N ARG A 179 -2.12 -27.58 -12.15
CA ARG A 179 -3.15 -28.54 -11.72
C ARG A 179 -3.45 -28.46 -10.21
N GLN A 180 -2.43 -28.25 -9.38
CA GLN A 180 -2.56 -28.17 -7.92
C GLN A 180 -3.24 -26.87 -7.49
N ALA A 181 -2.88 -25.74 -8.12
CA ALA A 181 -3.56 -24.46 -7.90
C ALA A 181 -5.04 -24.50 -8.33
N LEU A 182 -5.35 -25.17 -9.46
CA LEU A 182 -6.73 -25.40 -9.88
C LEU A 182 -7.50 -26.31 -8.91
N GLN A 183 -6.88 -27.38 -8.41
CA GLN A 183 -7.52 -28.27 -7.42
C GLN A 183 -7.85 -27.50 -6.14
N TRP A 184 -6.89 -26.74 -5.60
CA TRP A 184 -7.10 -25.88 -4.43
C TRP A 184 -8.28 -24.91 -4.59
N LYS A 185 -8.51 -24.37 -5.79
CA LYS A 185 -9.70 -23.53 -6.06
C LYS A 185 -11.01 -24.30 -5.88
N GLU A 186 -11.09 -25.51 -6.42
CA GLU A 186 -12.30 -26.34 -6.33
C GLU A 186 -12.50 -26.91 -4.92
N ASP A 187 -11.41 -27.19 -4.19
CA ASP A 187 -11.44 -27.54 -2.77
C ASP A 187 -12.02 -26.38 -1.93
N ILE A 188 -11.54 -25.14 -2.16
CA ILE A 188 -12.04 -23.93 -1.49
C ILE A 188 -13.52 -23.70 -1.80
N LYS A 189 -13.93 -23.78 -3.07
CA LYS A 189 -15.34 -23.64 -3.47
C LYS A 189 -16.23 -24.70 -2.82
N SER A 190 -15.73 -25.94 -2.71
CA SER A 190 -16.45 -27.04 -2.06
C SER A 190 -16.59 -26.82 -0.55
N TYR A 191 -15.52 -26.41 0.12
CA TYR A 191 -15.49 -26.07 1.53
C TYR A 191 -16.40 -24.88 1.88
N ALA A 192 -16.33 -23.81 1.08
CA ALA A 192 -17.16 -22.62 1.22
C ALA A 192 -18.66 -22.95 1.09
N LYS A 193 -19.01 -23.78 0.10
CA LYS A 193 -20.39 -24.27 -0.10
C LYS A 193 -20.85 -25.21 1.02
N GLN A 194 -19.98 -26.10 1.51
CA GLN A 194 -20.30 -27.04 2.59
C GLN A 194 -20.63 -26.34 3.91
N ASN A 195 -19.94 -25.22 4.19
CA ASN A 195 -20.03 -24.52 5.47
C ASN A 195 -20.82 -23.20 5.42
N GLY A 196 -21.32 -22.78 4.25
CA GLY A 196 -22.07 -21.54 4.09
C GLY A 196 -21.23 -20.28 4.33
N ALA A 197 -19.99 -20.27 3.83
CA ALA A 197 -19.00 -19.25 4.15
C ALA A 197 -19.44 -17.82 3.77
N LYS A 198 -19.18 -16.86 4.68
CA LYS A 198 -19.40 -15.42 4.45
C LYS A 198 -18.43 -14.87 3.40
N GLY A 199 -18.86 -13.81 2.72
CA GLY A 199 -18.00 -13.01 1.84
C GLY A 199 -18.71 -11.79 1.28
N PHE A 200 -17.97 -10.97 0.53
CA PHE A 200 -18.44 -9.74 -0.09
C PHE A 200 -18.53 -9.89 -1.63
N PRO A 201 -19.58 -9.37 -2.29
CA PRO A 201 -20.86 -8.92 -1.71
C PRO A 201 -21.66 -10.11 -1.15
N ALA A 202 -22.46 -9.87 -0.10
CA ALA A 202 -23.14 -10.95 0.64
C ALA A 202 -24.11 -11.82 -0.20
N SER A 203 -24.67 -11.26 -1.28
CA SER A 203 -25.58 -11.97 -2.20
C SER A 203 -24.85 -12.78 -3.29
N ASN A 204 -23.55 -12.53 -3.51
CA ASN A 204 -22.70 -13.24 -4.46
C ASN A 204 -21.24 -13.18 -3.97
N PRO A 205 -20.85 -13.99 -2.97
CA PRO A 205 -19.52 -13.92 -2.37
C PRO A 205 -18.39 -14.09 -3.40
N GLN A 206 -17.59 -13.03 -3.55
CA GLN A 206 -16.42 -12.96 -4.45
C GLN A 206 -15.13 -12.72 -3.67
N VAL A 207 -15.14 -11.96 -2.58
CA VAL A 207 -14.07 -11.95 -1.57
C VAL A 207 -14.58 -12.77 -0.39
N TYR A 208 -13.90 -13.85 -0.04
CA TYR A 208 -14.34 -14.75 1.03
C TYR A 208 -13.62 -14.42 2.33
N GLU A 209 -14.37 -14.35 3.43
CA GLU A 209 -13.83 -14.23 4.78
C GLU A 209 -13.43 -15.65 5.27
N LEU A 210 -12.46 -16.23 4.56
CA LEU A 210 -11.90 -17.58 4.75
C LEU A 210 -10.38 -17.51 4.85
N TYR A 211 -9.82 -18.25 5.81
CA TYR A 211 -8.44 -18.11 6.28
C TYR A 211 -7.77 -19.47 6.49
N TRP A 212 -8.52 -20.45 7.00
CA TRP A 212 -8.01 -21.70 7.57
C TRP A 212 -8.38 -22.93 6.73
N THR A 213 -8.77 -22.74 5.46
CA THR A 213 -9.05 -23.87 4.57
C THR A 213 -7.80 -24.75 4.38
N PRO A 214 -7.91 -26.09 4.30
CA PRO A 214 -6.77 -26.97 4.05
C PRO A 214 -5.95 -26.58 2.81
N ALA A 215 -6.62 -26.06 1.77
CA ALA A 215 -6.01 -25.55 0.56
C ALA A 215 -5.19 -24.25 0.78
N GLN A 216 -5.67 -23.30 1.59
CA GLN A 216 -4.88 -22.12 1.97
C GLN A 216 -3.66 -22.49 2.83
N LEU A 217 -3.81 -23.44 3.77
CA LEU A 217 -2.68 -23.95 4.53
C LEU A 217 -1.64 -24.64 3.63
N ALA A 218 -2.09 -25.51 2.71
CA ALA A 218 -1.23 -26.18 1.76
C ALA A 218 -0.50 -25.21 0.81
N ALA A 219 -1.17 -24.14 0.36
CA ALA A 219 -0.55 -23.10 -0.46
C ALA A 219 0.53 -22.32 0.29
N ARG A 220 0.24 -21.87 1.52
CA ARG A 220 1.21 -21.13 2.36
C ARG A 220 2.38 -22.00 2.82
N SER A 221 2.13 -23.29 3.04
CA SER A 221 3.16 -24.27 3.42
C SER A 221 4.03 -24.73 2.24
N HIS A 222 3.69 -24.37 1.01
CA HIS A 222 4.33 -24.97 -0.16
C HIS A 222 5.81 -24.54 -0.28
N PRO A 223 6.77 -25.48 -0.37
CA PRO A 223 8.20 -25.14 -0.37
C PRO A 223 8.61 -24.12 -1.43
N ASN A 224 8.05 -24.19 -2.64
CA ASN A 224 8.34 -23.21 -3.70
C ASN A 224 7.84 -21.80 -3.37
N LEU A 225 6.71 -21.67 -2.66
CA LEU A 225 6.17 -20.37 -2.28
C LEU A 225 7.04 -19.75 -1.19
N LEU A 226 7.36 -20.50 -0.13
CA LEU A 226 8.27 -20.06 0.94
C LEU A 226 9.66 -19.71 0.39
N THR A 227 10.17 -20.49 -0.57
CA THR A 227 11.43 -20.19 -1.29
C THR A 227 11.32 -18.90 -2.10
N THR A 228 10.20 -18.68 -2.81
CA THR A 228 9.96 -17.43 -3.56
C THR A 228 9.90 -16.22 -2.62
N SER A 229 9.17 -16.33 -1.50
CA SER A 229 9.14 -15.30 -0.46
C SER A 229 10.55 -15.01 0.08
N GLN A 230 11.33 -16.03 0.43
CA GLN A 230 12.71 -15.90 0.92
C GLN A 230 13.62 -15.16 -0.10
N ARG A 231 13.50 -15.48 -1.40
CA ARG A 231 14.33 -14.91 -2.47
C ARG A 231 13.95 -13.49 -2.87
N PHE A 232 12.68 -13.11 -2.73
CA PHE A 232 12.25 -11.73 -2.92
C PHE A 232 12.49 -10.87 -1.66
N LEU A 233 12.43 -11.45 -0.46
CA LEU A 233 12.84 -10.76 0.78
C LEU A 233 14.33 -10.40 0.76
N SER A 234 15.21 -11.24 0.18
CA SER A 234 16.63 -10.93 0.01
C SER A 234 16.93 -9.78 -0.97
N LEU A 235 15.94 -9.22 -1.68
CA LEU A 235 16.11 -7.94 -2.38
C LEU A 235 16.31 -6.76 -1.40
N PHE A 236 15.86 -6.90 -0.15
CA PHE A 236 15.91 -5.85 0.84
C PHE A 236 17.27 -5.76 1.54
N ARG A 237 17.80 -4.54 1.62
CA ARG A 237 19.01 -4.23 2.38
C ARG A 237 18.65 -4.17 3.88
N LYS A 238 19.21 -5.10 4.66
CA LYS A 238 19.19 -5.08 6.14
C LYS A 238 19.75 -3.75 6.69
N PRO A 239 19.37 -3.35 7.93
CA PRO A 239 20.03 -2.26 8.65
C PRO A 239 21.55 -2.43 8.67
N SER A 240 22.28 -1.32 8.77
CA SER A 240 23.71 -1.26 8.46
C SER A 240 24.55 -0.51 9.48
N THR A 241 23.93 0.11 10.48
CA THR A 241 24.62 1.06 11.37
C THR A 241 24.80 0.45 12.76
N PRO A 242 26.01 -0.05 13.10
CA PRO A 242 26.31 -0.58 14.42
C PRO A 242 26.50 0.56 15.43
N THR A 243 25.41 1.26 15.77
CA THR A 243 25.41 2.13 16.94
C THR A 243 25.46 1.26 18.20
N SER A 244 26.26 1.66 19.19
CA SER A 244 26.34 0.99 20.49
C SER A 244 25.03 1.04 21.30
N THR A 245 23.98 1.65 20.75
CA THR A 245 22.63 1.79 21.31
C THR A 245 21.58 0.88 20.66
N CYS A 246 21.78 0.41 19.42
CA CYS A 246 20.79 -0.41 18.69
C CYS A 246 21.10 -1.92 18.77
N THR A 247 21.05 -2.50 19.97
CA THR A 247 21.31 -3.92 20.22
C THR A 247 20.04 -4.79 20.37
N GLY A 248 18.86 -4.16 20.38
CA GLY A 248 17.57 -4.81 20.64
C GLY A 248 16.92 -5.45 19.41
N VAL A 249 16.01 -6.40 19.67
CA VAL A 249 15.32 -7.18 18.62
C VAL A 249 14.30 -6.38 17.80
N GLU A 250 13.91 -5.19 18.26
CA GLU A 250 13.03 -4.24 17.55
C GLU A 250 13.55 -3.87 16.15
N THR A 251 14.88 -3.75 16.00
CA THR A 251 15.56 -3.35 14.76
C THR A 251 16.25 -4.51 14.04
N ALA A 252 16.09 -5.74 14.53
CA ALA A 252 16.66 -6.94 13.93
C ALA A 252 15.68 -7.61 12.94
N CYS A 253 16.22 -8.35 11.98
CA CYS A 253 15.40 -9.14 11.04
C CYS A 253 16.10 -10.37 10.49
N SER A 254 15.32 -11.43 10.24
CA SER A 254 15.69 -12.53 9.35
C SER A 254 14.92 -12.40 8.04
N LEU A 255 15.65 -12.23 6.93
CA LEU A 255 15.11 -12.30 5.56
C LEU A 255 15.11 -13.74 5.04
N THR A 256 15.93 -14.61 5.64
CA THR A 256 16.05 -16.03 5.33
C THR A 256 14.96 -16.87 6.01
N ASN A 257 14.39 -16.42 7.12
CA ASN A 257 13.25 -17.08 7.76
C ASN A 257 11.98 -16.22 7.53
N PRO A 258 11.23 -16.43 6.43
CA PRO A 258 9.94 -15.76 6.21
C PRO A 258 8.89 -16.24 7.23
N LEU A 259 7.95 -15.35 7.55
CA LEU A 259 6.75 -15.65 8.34
C LEU A 259 5.51 -15.76 7.43
N THR A 260 4.45 -16.36 7.95
CA THR A 260 3.17 -16.55 7.26
C THR A 260 2.14 -15.57 7.80
N TYR A 261 1.82 -14.53 7.03
CA TYR A 261 0.61 -13.74 7.25
C TYR A 261 -0.60 -14.43 6.61
N VAL A 262 -1.70 -14.53 7.36
CA VAL A 262 -2.93 -15.18 6.93
C VAL A 262 -3.96 -14.13 6.52
N ASP A 263 -4.28 -14.14 5.23
CA ASP A 263 -5.25 -13.25 4.58
C ASP A 263 -6.37 -14.09 3.92
N ARG A 264 -7.31 -13.38 3.30
CA ARG A 264 -8.48 -13.89 2.57
C ARG A 264 -8.11 -14.46 1.20
N LEU A 265 -9.15 -14.75 0.42
CA LEU A 265 -9.07 -15.12 -0.98
C LEU A 265 -10.15 -14.41 -1.80
N ARG A 266 -9.90 -14.28 -3.11
CA ARG A 266 -10.87 -13.75 -4.07
C ARG A 266 -11.17 -14.78 -5.15
N ILE A 267 -12.44 -14.87 -5.56
CA ILE A 267 -12.97 -15.62 -6.70
C ILE A 267 -13.92 -14.69 -7.48
N ARG A 268 -13.35 -13.70 -8.18
CA ARG A 268 -14.11 -12.64 -8.87
C ARG A 268 -14.77 -13.19 -10.13
N GLN A 269 -16.02 -12.83 -10.37
CA GLN A 269 -16.83 -13.34 -11.49
C GLN A 269 -16.82 -12.39 -12.70
N PRO A 270 -16.94 -12.94 -13.93
CA PRO A 270 -17.21 -12.17 -15.15
C PRO A 270 -18.29 -11.10 -14.97
N GLY A 271 -18.04 -9.91 -15.49
CA GLY A 271 -18.98 -8.79 -15.42
C GLY A 271 -18.96 -8.00 -14.11
N ASP A 272 -18.26 -8.46 -13.06
CA ASP A 272 -18.14 -7.72 -11.81
C ASP A 272 -17.54 -6.32 -12.03
N ALA A 273 -18.19 -5.32 -11.42
CA ALA A 273 -17.72 -3.95 -11.33
C ALA A 273 -17.88 -3.37 -9.90
N GLN A 274 -18.21 -4.21 -8.90
CA GLN A 274 -18.33 -3.77 -7.51
C GLN A 274 -16.97 -3.78 -6.80
N PHE A 275 -16.07 -4.70 -7.15
CA PHE A 275 -14.72 -4.76 -6.59
C PHE A 275 -13.75 -3.86 -7.38
N ALA A 276 -13.96 -2.54 -7.30
CA ALA A 276 -13.18 -1.52 -8.00
C ALA A 276 -12.43 -0.62 -7.01
N LEU A 277 -11.20 -1.01 -6.64
CA LEU A 277 -10.32 -0.19 -5.81
C LEU A 277 -9.54 0.82 -6.65
N GLY A 278 -9.42 2.06 -6.16
CA GLY A 278 -8.66 3.14 -6.79
C GLY A 278 -7.14 2.90 -6.78
N ALA A 279 -6.37 3.86 -7.31
CA ALA A 279 -4.90 3.84 -7.14
C ALA A 279 -4.58 4.18 -5.68
N HIS A 280 -3.86 3.30 -4.98
CA HIS A 280 -3.56 3.47 -3.55
C HIS A 280 -2.21 2.87 -3.14
N ILE A 281 -1.76 3.23 -1.94
CA ILE A 281 -0.64 2.60 -1.23
C ILE A 281 -1.10 2.22 0.19
N ASP A 282 -0.87 0.97 0.59
CA ASP A 282 -1.16 0.46 1.92
C ASP A 282 -0.08 0.81 2.97
N GLY A 283 -0.35 0.44 4.22
CA GLY A 283 0.64 0.44 5.30
C GLY A 283 0.95 1.84 5.80
N GLY A 284 -0.09 2.63 6.03
CA GLY A 284 -0.01 3.99 6.55
C GLY A 284 -0.18 5.07 5.49
N GLY A 285 -0.96 6.08 5.85
CA GLY A 285 -1.25 7.26 5.03
C GLY A 285 -0.41 8.44 5.50
N VAL A 286 -1.00 9.28 6.38
CA VAL A 286 -0.33 10.45 6.96
C VAL A 286 0.89 10.08 7.83
N GLU A 287 0.92 8.85 8.35
CA GLU A 287 2.01 8.27 9.14
C GLU A 287 3.37 8.37 8.43
N ARG A 288 3.37 8.36 7.08
CA ARG A 288 4.59 8.49 6.25
C ARG A 288 5.35 9.80 6.48
N TRP A 289 4.68 10.86 6.93
CA TRP A 289 5.33 12.11 7.36
C TRP A 289 5.28 12.32 8.88
N GLU A 290 4.26 11.80 9.55
CA GLU A 290 4.04 12.03 10.98
C GLU A 290 4.91 11.13 11.88
N CYS A 291 5.04 9.84 11.57
CA CYS A 291 5.91 8.93 12.30
C CYS A 291 7.38 9.26 12.02
N SER A 292 8.18 9.47 13.07
CA SER A 292 9.62 9.76 12.97
C SER A 292 10.38 8.70 12.18
N ASN A 293 10.08 7.42 12.46
CA ASN A 293 10.80 6.29 11.88
C ASN A 293 10.42 6.14 10.41
N PHE A 294 9.12 6.19 10.09
CA PHE A 294 8.65 6.15 8.70
C PHE A 294 9.25 7.30 7.87
N ARG A 295 9.28 8.52 8.42
CA ARG A 295 9.91 9.69 7.80
C ARG A 295 11.43 9.52 7.58
N GLY A 296 12.10 8.73 8.42
CA GLY A 296 13.53 8.45 8.32
C GLY A 296 13.92 7.75 7.00
N LEU A 297 13.03 6.92 6.43
CA LEU A 297 13.22 6.29 5.11
C LEU A 297 13.33 7.29 3.96
N TRP A 298 12.81 8.51 4.16
CA TRP A 298 12.80 9.57 3.17
C TRP A 298 13.98 10.53 3.32
N SER A 299 15.00 10.18 4.11
CA SER A 299 16.22 10.99 4.29
C SER A 299 16.79 11.52 2.97
N ASN A 300 17.01 10.63 2.00
CA ASN A 300 17.53 10.96 0.68
C ASN A 300 16.57 11.80 -0.19
N ILE A 301 15.30 11.97 0.19
CA ILE A 301 14.28 12.76 -0.54
C ILE A 301 14.03 14.11 0.14
N LEU A 302 14.14 14.17 1.48
CA LEU A 302 13.68 15.28 2.32
C LEU A 302 14.78 15.97 3.15
N GLN A 303 16.04 15.52 3.14
CA GLN A 303 17.11 16.20 3.88
C GLN A 303 17.87 17.19 3.00
N ASP A 304 18.22 18.35 3.57
CA ASP A 304 19.06 19.33 2.89
C ASP A 304 20.42 18.73 2.50
N GLY A 305 20.94 19.12 1.34
CA GLY A 305 22.15 18.52 0.73
C GLY A 305 22.03 17.07 0.23
N SER A 306 20.87 16.41 0.36
CA SER A 306 20.67 15.03 -0.10
C SER A 306 20.43 14.91 -1.62
N ASN A 307 20.15 13.69 -2.10
CA ASN A 307 19.84 13.42 -3.50
C ASN A 307 18.76 12.33 -3.62
N TRP A 308 17.57 12.70 -4.10
CA TRP A 308 16.42 11.79 -4.22
C TRP A 308 16.70 10.56 -5.09
N SER A 309 17.57 10.70 -6.10
CA SER A 309 17.95 9.57 -6.96
C SER A 309 18.80 8.51 -6.24
N SER A 310 19.38 8.85 -5.08
CA SER A 310 20.04 7.92 -4.15
C SER A 310 19.09 7.25 -3.14
N HIS A 311 17.78 7.53 -3.17
CA HIS A 311 16.82 6.77 -2.38
C HIS A 311 16.73 5.32 -2.91
N ASP A 312 16.99 4.35 -2.05
CA ASP A 312 16.78 2.92 -2.33
C ASP A 312 15.47 2.45 -1.66
N PRO A 313 14.39 2.22 -2.42
CA PRO A 313 13.13 1.73 -1.86
C PRO A 313 13.31 0.42 -1.10
N TRP A 314 14.26 -0.42 -1.56
CA TRP A 314 14.56 -1.74 -0.99
C TRP A 314 15.39 -1.67 0.30
N SER A 315 15.62 -0.50 0.88
CA SER A 315 16.18 -0.39 2.22
C SER A 315 15.11 -0.63 3.29
N LEU A 316 15.48 -1.35 4.36
CA LEU A 316 14.74 -1.38 5.62
C LEU A 316 14.98 -0.13 6.50
N GLY A 317 15.74 0.83 5.98
CA GLY A 317 16.36 1.91 6.76
C GLY A 317 17.75 1.55 7.25
N GLU A 318 18.51 2.53 7.74
CA GLU A 318 19.86 2.32 8.28
C GLU A 318 19.84 1.78 9.71
N GLY A 319 18.85 2.21 10.52
CA GLY A 319 18.56 1.76 11.87
C GLY A 319 17.33 0.87 11.99
N GLY A 320 16.74 0.38 10.89
CA GLY A 320 15.54 -0.45 10.90
C GLY A 320 14.22 0.34 10.91
N GLU A 321 14.25 1.57 10.41
CA GLU A 321 13.14 2.51 10.31
C GLU A 321 11.86 1.90 9.70
N ARG A 322 11.98 1.03 8.68
CA ARG A 322 10.82 0.43 7.99
C ARG A 322 10.12 -0.64 8.84
N MET A 323 10.83 -1.25 9.77
CA MET A 323 10.32 -2.29 10.68
C MET A 323 9.76 -1.70 11.97
N THR A 324 10.25 -0.53 12.37
CA THR A 324 9.86 0.21 13.59
C THR A 324 8.95 1.41 13.30
N ALA A 325 8.50 1.58 12.05
CA ALA A 325 7.50 2.57 11.67
C ALA A 325 6.12 2.18 12.22
N ARG A 326 5.45 3.12 12.90
CA ARG A 326 4.02 2.99 13.19
C ARG A 326 3.25 3.34 11.92
N THR A 327 2.78 2.31 11.23
CA THR A 327 1.93 2.40 10.03
C THR A 327 0.50 2.79 10.38
N ASP A 328 0.05 2.50 11.59
CA ASP A 328 -1.19 3.00 12.19
C ASP A 328 -0.90 3.93 13.37
N MET A 329 -1.47 5.13 13.35
CA MET A 329 -1.51 6.05 14.48
C MET A 329 -2.94 6.46 14.88
N TYR A 330 -3.97 5.79 14.34
CA TYR A 330 -5.38 6.21 14.39
C TYR A 330 -6.40 5.08 14.66
N ASP A 331 -5.95 3.86 15.00
CA ASP A 331 -6.80 2.65 15.10
C ASP A 331 -7.61 2.42 13.79
N GLY A 332 -6.95 2.58 12.63
CA GLY A 332 -7.60 2.65 11.31
C GLY A 332 -8.18 1.31 10.81
N PRO A 333 -9.38 1.30 10.19
CA PRO A 333 -10.08 0.04 9.87
C PRO A 333 -9.29 -0.90 8.94
N GLY A 334 -8.65 -0.33 7.91
CA GLY A 334 -7.82 -1.07 6.95
C GLY A 334 -6.39 -1.36 7.39
N GLN A 335 -6.01 -0.97 8.60
CA GLN A 335 -4.63 -1.08 9.05
C GLN A 335 -4.24 -2.54 9.34
N CYS A 336 -2.97 -2.83 9.13
CA CYS A 336 -2.40 -4.17 9.16
C CYS A 336 -1.28 -4.25 10.21
N GLY A 337 -1.38 -5.20 11.14
CA GLY A 337 -0.50 -5.39 12.29
C GLY A 337 0.86 -6.01 11.97
N VAL A 338 1.17 -6.27 10.69
CA VAL A 338 2.48 -6.75 10.23
C VAL A 338 3.17 -5.78 9.30
N PHE A 339 4.49 -5.67 9.44
CA PHE A 339 5.36 -5.12 8.42
C PHE A 339 5.42 -6.06 7.21
N ARG A 340 4.70 -5.67 6.15
CA ARG A 340 4.68 -6.34 4.84
C ARG A 340 5.59 -5.58 3.84
N PRO A 341 6.90 -5.89 3.70
CA PRO A 341 7.74 -5.25 2.68
C PRO A 341 7.28 -5.55 1.25
N LEU A 342 6.66 -6.72 1.05
CA LEU A 342 6.13 -7.20 -0.22
C LEU A 342 4.70 -7.66 -0.03
N GLN A 343 3.76 -6.99 -0.70
CA GLN A 343 2.42 -7.52 -0.91
C GLN A 343 2.47 -8.59 -2.01
N GLY A 344 1.46 -9.47 -2.03
CA GLY A 344 1.48 -10.60 -2.95
C GLY A 344 0.20 -11.41 -3.02
N TRP A 345 0.07 -12.15 -4.11
CA TRP A 345 -0.93 -13.19 -4.25
C TRP A 345 -0.49 -14.33 -5.17
N LEU A 346 -1.05 -15.52 -4.91
CA LEU A 346 -0.94 -16.71 -5.76
C LEU A 346 -2.19 -16.83 -6.65
N SER A 347 -2.00 -17.01 -7.95
CA SER A 347 -3.10 -17.19 -8.91
C SER A 347 -3.73 -18.58 -8.83
N LEU A 348 -5.06 -18.62 -8.92
CA LEU A 348 -5.88 -19.83 -9.03
C LEU A 348 -6.65 -19.91 -10.37
N SER A 349 -6.39 -18.97 -11.30
CA SER A 349 -7.11 -18.83 -12.58
C SER A 349 -6.17 -18.47 -13.73
N HIS A 350 -6.65 -18.61 -14.97
CA HIS A 350 -6.12 -17.78 -16.06
C HIS A 350 -6.79 -16.40 -15.96
N THR A 351 -6.03 -15.32 -16.01
CA THR A 351 -6.59 -13.96 -15.98
C THR A 351 -5.70 -13.00 -16.76
N ARG A 352 -6.28 -12.29 -17.73
CA ARG A 352 -5.63 -11.30 -18.58
C ARG A 352 -5.79 -9.86 -18.09
N ALA A 353 -5.06 -8.94 -18.73
CA ALA A 353 -5.42 -7.53 -18.75
C ALA A 353 -6.86 -7.36 -19.31
N GLY A 354 -7.67 -6.54 -18.66
CA GLY A 354 -9.11 -6.39 -18.91
C GLY A 354 -10.00 -7.43 -18.22
N GLU A 355 -9.43 -8.47 -17.58
CA GLU A 355 -10.18 -9.52 -16.90
C GLU A 355 -10.25 -9.33 -15.37
N GLY A 356 -10.21 -8.09 -14.88
CA GLY A 356 -10.41 -7.78 -13.47
C GLY A 356 -9.15 -7.92 -12.62
N THR A 357 -7.98 -7.85 -13.26
CA THR A 357 -6.64 -8.10 -12.67
C THR A 357 -6.10 -6.89 -11.89
N LEU A 358 -4.86 -7.02 -11.39
CA LEU A 358 -4.08 -5.97 -10.73
C LEU A 358 -3.56 -4.96 -11.75
N ARG A 359 -3.62 -3.66 -11.43
CA ARG A 359 -2.86 -2.58 -12.08
C ARG A 359 -1.83 -2.03 -11.11
N VAL A 360 -0.69 -1.57 -11.62
CA VAL A 360 0.45 -1.05 -10.83
C VAL A 360 1.06 0.19 -11.49
N LEU A 361 1.76 1.02 -10.72
CA LEU A 361 2.51 2.18 -11.20
C LEU A 361 4.02 1.87 -11.25
N PRO A 362 4.58 1.52 -12.42
CA PRO A 362 5.82 0.74 -12.51
C PRO A 362 7.07 1.62 -12.65
N PHE A 363 7.24 2.55 -11.72
CA PHE A 363 8.44 3.39 -11.55
C PHE A 363 8.57 3.79 -10.08
N LEU A 364 9.15 2.87 -9.29
CA LEU A 364 9.01 2.89 -7.82
C LEU A 364 9.71 4.08 -7.17
N ARG A 365 10.90 4.47 -7.64
CA ARG A 365 11.70 5.55 -7.00
C ARG A 365 11.11 6.93 -7.30
N GLU A 366 10.76 7.17 -8.56
CA GLU A 366 10.20 8.44 -9.02
C GLU A 366 8.81 8.70 -8.44
N SER A 367 7.96 7.66 -8.39
CA SER A 367 6.63 7.79 -7.75
C SER A 367 6.74 7.99 -6.24
N THR A 368 7.60 7.25 -5.53
CA THR A 368 7.85 7.46 -4.09
C THR A 368 8.34 8.88 -3.81
N ALA A 369 9.38 9.35 -4.52
CA ALA A 369 9.91 10.70 -4.34
C ALA A 369 8.86 11.78 -4.63
N TYR A 370 8.08 11.62 -5.71
CA TYR A 370 6.98 12.53 -6.04
C TYR A 370 5.92 12.61 -4.95
N ILE A 371 5.45 11.44 -4.45
CA ILE A 371 4.40 11.36 -3.43
C ILE A 371 4.88 11.96 -2.11
N ILE A 372 6.10 11.64 -1.67
CA ILE A 372 6.64 12.15 -0.41
C ILE A 372 6.87 13.67 -0.45
N LEU A 373 7.26 14.23 -1.60
CA LEU A 373 7.35 15.69 -1.80
C LEU A 373 5.98 16.35 -2.00
N ARG A 374 4.95 15.61 -2.44
CA ARG A 374 3.66 16.14 -2.89
C ARG A 374 2.98 17.13 -1.93
N PRO A 375 3.01 16.95 -0.58
CA PRO A 375 2.39 17.91 0.35
C PRO A 375 3.05 19.29 0.37
N PHE A 376 4.32 19.40 -0.02
CA PHE A 376 5.09 20.65 0.02
C PHE A 376 4.91 21.53 -1.21
N PHE A 377 4.06 21.13 -2.17
CA PHE A 377 3.86 21.85 -3.43
C PHE A 377 2.38 21.99 -3.80
N THR A 378 2.01 23.14 -4.34
CA THR A 378 0.68 23.41 -4.89
C THR A 378 0.78 24.10 -6.25
N HIS A 379 -0.24 23.93 -7.09
CA HIS A 379 -0.28 24.64 -8.36
C HIS A 379 -0.57 26.14 -8.14
N LEU A 380 0.07 27.00 -8.93
CA LEU A 380 -0.19 28.43 -9.00
C LEU A 380 -1.49 28.73 -9.74
N LYS A 381 -1.79 27.95 -10.79
CA LYS A 381 -3.02 28.04 -11.57
C LYS A 381 -3.67 26.66 -11.73
N PRO A 382 -5.00 26.55 -11.63
CA PRO A 382 -5.71 25.29 -11.89
C PRO A 382 -5.62 24.90 -13.37
N ALA A 383 -5.86 23.61 -13.67
CA ALA A 383 -5.78 23.06 -15.03
C ALA A 383 -6.66 23.82 -16.05
N SER A 384 -7.80 24.36 -15.61
CA SER A 384 -8.71 25.20 -16.43
C SER A 384 -8.11 26.53 -16.91
N SER A 385 -6.91 26.91 -16.46
CA SER A 385 -6.19 28.11 -16.91
C SER A 385 -5.26 27.86 -18.11
N PHE A 386 -5.21 26.64 -18.64
CA PHE A 386 -4.24 26.19 -19.64
C PHE A 386 -4.92 25.53 -20.84
N SER A 387 -4.24 25.52 -22.00
CA SER A 387 -4.75 24.88 -23.22
C SER A 387 -4.29 23.42 -23.39
N SER A 388 -3.35 22.94 -22.59
CA SER A 388 -2.92 21.54 -22.54
C SER A 388 -2.52 21.11 -21.14
N SER A 389 -2.63 19.80 -20.85
CA SER A 389 -2.14 19.21 -19.60
C SER A 389 -0.65 19.47 -19.38
N SER A 390 0.16 19.46 -20.45
CA SER A 390 1.60 19.74 -20.36
C SER A 390 1.94 21.14 -19.82
N GLN A 391 1.11 22.15 -20.06
CA GLN A 391 1.30 23.48 -19.46
C GLN A 391 0.91 23.53 -17.97
N PHE A 392 -0.09 22.75 -17.56
CA PHE A 392 -0.50 22.63 -16.16
C PHE A 392 0.51 21.81 -15.32
N LEU A 393 1.11 20.79 -15.94
CA LEU A 393 2.17 19.93 -15.38
C LEU A 393 3.57 20.56 -15.45
N ASP A 394 3.74 21.73 -16.06
CA ASP A 394 5.03 22.41 -16.13
C ASP A 394 5.50 22.79 -14.72
N ALA A 395 6.78 22.55 -14.41
CA ALA A 395 7.34 22.80 -13.08
C ALA A 395 7.28 24.27 -12.63
N LEU A 396 7.13 25.23 -13.56
CA LEU A 396 6.91 26.65 -13.27
C LEU A 396 5.47 26.96 -12.80
N ASN A 397 4.51 26.05 -13.01
CA ASN A 397 3.17 26.15 -12.42
C ASN A 397 3.13 25.70 -10.95
N TRP A 398 4.24 25.26 -10.34
CA TRP A 398 4.25 24.74 -8.97
C TRP A 398 5.03 25.63 -8.01
N VAL A 399 4.40 25.96 -6.88
CA VAL A 399 4.97 26.77 -5.81
C VAL A 399 5.05 25.96 -4.52
N PHE A 400 6.06 26.27 -3.70
CA PHE A 400 6.25 25.68 -2.39
C PHE A 400 5.13 26.11 -1.41
N ASP A 401 4.57 25.14 -0.70
CA ASP A 401 3.55 25.29 0.33
C ASP A 401 4.00 24.57 1.60
N GLY A 402 4.68 25.32 2.48
CA GLY A 402 5.11 24.85 3.79
C GLY A 402 4.08 25.06 4.91
N THR A 403 2.90 25.63 4.63
CA THR A 403 2.01 26.18 5.66
C THR A 403 0.58 25.68 5.61
N SER A 404 0.10 25.07 4.52
CA SER A 404 -1.23 24.46 4.50
C SER A 404 -1.27 23.12 5.26
N ARG A 405 -2.45 22.78 5.77
CA ARG A 405 -2.78 21.45 6.32
C ARG A 405 -3.12 20.40 5.24
N LYS A 406 -2.79 20.66 3.97
CA LYS A 406 -3.04 19.72 2.85
C LYS A 406 -1.94 18.67 2.73
N PHE A 407 -2.33 17.41 2.71
CA PHE A 407 -1.53 16.24 2.30
C PHE A 407 -2.37 15.49 1.25
N PRO A 408 -2.14 15.71 -0.06
CA PRO A 408 -3.04 15.22 -1.10
C PRO A 408 -3.24 13.71 -1.04
N GLY A 409 -4.50 13.25 -1.15
CA GLY A 409 -4.83 11.83 -1.10
C GLY A 409 -4.78 11.18 0.28
N CYS A 410 -4.55 11.95 1.35
CA CYS A 410 -4.37 11.42 2.70
C CYS A 410 -5.48 11.90 3.65
N SER A 411 -6.05 10.99 4.44
CA SER A 411 -6.92 11.29 5.58
C SER A 411 -6.50 10.48 6.82
N LEU A 412 -7.04 10.78 8.00
CA LEU A 412 -6.67 10.05 9.23
C LEU A 412 -7.24 8.62 9.21
N GLY A 413 -6.44 7.63 9.62
CA GLY A 413 -6.85 6.22 9.71
C GLY A 413 -7.04 5.50 8.37
N HIS A 414 -6.69 6.12 7.24
CA HIS A 414 -6.83 5.57 5.90
C HIS A 414 -5.49 5.51 5.15
N ASN A 415 -5.44 4.62 4.15
CA ASN A 415 -4.38 4.54 3.15
C ASN A 415 -4.23 5.84 2.33
N ILE A 416 -3.12 5.98 1.58
CA ILE A 416 -3.04 7.05 0.55
C ILE A 416 -3.88 6.62 -0.65
N GLU A 417 -4.84 7.46 -1.05
CA GLU A 417 -5.62 7.33 -2.29
C GLU A 417 -5.14 8.36 -3.34
N LEU A 418 -4.90 7.91 -4.57
CA LEU A 418 -4.30 8.71 -5.64
C LEU A 418 -5.26 8.87 -6.82
N SER A 419 -5.34 10.09 -7.35
CA SER A 419 -6.24 10.51 -8.42
C SER A 419 -5.56 11.54 -9.35
N PRO A 420 -6.11 11.81 -10.54
CA PRO A 420 -5.60 12.86 -11.43
C PRO A 420 -5.56 14.26 -10.79
N GLU A 421 -6.48 14.56 -9.88
CA GLU A 421 -6.60 15.85 -9.19
C GLU A 421 -5.55 15.98 -8.08
N THR A 422 -5.38 14.92 -7.28
CA THR A 422 -4.43 14.90 -6.17
C THR A 422 -2.99 14.75 -6.66
N HIS A 423 -2.75 13.88 -7.64
CA HIS A 423 -1.43 13.43 -8.09
C HIS A 423 -1.23 13.55 -9.63
N PRO A 424 -1.42 14.74 -10.22
CA PRO A 424 -1.57 14.91 -11.67
C PRO A 424 -0.38 14.42 -12.51
N HIS A 425 0.87 14.67 -12.09
CA HIS A 425 2.07 14.26 -12.84
C HIS A 425 2.31 12.76 -12.90
N LEU A 426 1.55 11.94 -12.15
CA LEU A 426 1.62 10.49 -12.31
C LEU A 426 0.89 10.03 -13.58
N GLU A 427 -0.02 10.85 -14.15
CA GLU A 427 -0.86 10.54 -15.32
C GLU A 427 -1.53 9.16 -15.25
N LEU A 428 -2.10 8.85 -14.08
CA LEU A 428 -2.57 7.52 -13.66
C LEU A 428 -3.47 6.77 -14.65
N GLU A 429 -4.22 7.48 -15.49
CA GLU A 429 -5.08 6.88 -16.51
C GLU A 429 -4.27 6.05 -17.53
N LYS A 430 -3.08 6.55 -17.89
CA LYS A 430 -2.12 5.94 -18.82
C LYS A 430 -1.12 5.01 -18.13
N THR A 431 -0.66 5.38 -16.93
CA THR A 431 0.53 4.80 -16.28
C THR A 431 0.23 3.70 -15.27
N MET A 432 -1.00 3.60 -14.77
CA MET A 432 -1.45 2.43 -14.03
C MET A 432 -1.60 1.29 -15.02
N VAL A 433 -0.56 0.48 -15.24
CA VAL A 433 -0.60 -0.60 -16.24
C VAL A 433 -1.12 -1.89 -15.60
N SER A 434 -1.98 -2.62 -16.32
CA SER A 434 -2.37 -3.97 -15.92
C SER A 434 -1.15 -4.88 -15.98
N ILE A 435 -1.02 -5.80 -15.03
CA ILE A 435 0.03 -6.83 -15.07
C ILE A 435 -0.16 -7.78 -16.27
N PRO A 436 0.88 -8.48 -16.73
CA PRO A 436 0.77 -9.53 -17.73
C PRO A 436 -0.23 -10.64 -17.37
N ASP A 437 -0.75 -11.34 -18.40
CA ASP A 437 -1.59 -12.55 -18.28
C ASP A 437 -1.05 -13.50 -17.21
N VAL A 438 -1.80 -13.79 -16.13
CA VAL A 438 -1.43 -14.80 -15.12
C VAL A 438 -2.12 -16.14 -15.36
N ARG A 439 -1.47 -17.24 -14.96
CA ARG A 439 -1.99 -18.62 -15.03
C ARG A 439 -2.13 -19.20 -13.61
N PRO A 440 -2.93 -20.26 -13.39
CA PRO A 440 -3.03 -20.87 -12.06
C PRO A 440 -1.66 -21.39 -11.64
N GLY A 441 -1.22 -21.02 -10.45
CA GLY A 441 0.10 -21.37 -9.90
C GLY A 441 1.23 -20.37 -10.16
N ASP A 442 0.98 -19.31 -10.94
CA ASP A 442 1.85 -18.13 -10.97
C ASP A 442 1.65 -17.28 -9.70
N MET A 443 2.71 -16.62 -9.23
CA MET A 443 2.67 -15.68 -8.10
C MET A 443 2.97 -14.26 -8.59
N VAL A 444 2.36 -13.26 -7.97
CA VAL A 444 2.69 -11.84 -8.19
C VAL A 444 3.12 -11.23 -6.87
N LEU A 445 4.24 -10.51 -6.88
CA LEU A 445 4.78 -9.79 -5.72
C LEU A 445 5.00 -8.32 -6.09
N TRP A 446 4.62 -7.39 -5.21
CA TRP A 446 4.89 -5.96 -5.37
C TRP A 446 5.33 -5.29 -4.07
N HIS A 447 6.19 -4.28 -4.21
CA HIS A 447 6.78 -3.52 -3.12
C HIS A 447 5.73 -2.74 -2.33
N CYS A 448 5.90 -2.66 -1.01
CA CYS A 448 4.95 -1.99 -0.10
C CYS A 448 4.64 -0.53 -0.44
N ASP A 449 5.59 0.21 -1.01
CA ASP A 449 5.39 1.59 -1.47
C ASP A 449 4.87 1.73 -2.92
N ALA A 450 4.64 0.62 -3.64
CA ALA A 450 4.16 0.67 -5.02
C ALA A 450 2.65 1.01 -5.08
N VAL A 451 2.33 2.09 -5.79
CA VAL A 451 0.93 2.45 -6.10
C VAL A 451 0.31 1.35 -6.94
N HIS A 452 -0.84 0.83 -6.52
CA HIS A 452 -1.55 -0.24 -7.21
C HIS A 452 -3.07 -0.03 -7.15
N SER A 453 -3.81 -0.74 -8.01
CA SER A 453 -5.28 -0.70 -8.08
C SER A 453 -5.85 -1.98 -8.68
N VAL A 454 -7.17 -2.12 -8.68
CA VAL A 454 -7.86 -3.24 -9.33
C VAL A 454 -8.60 -2.72 -10.56
N GLU A 455 -8.59 -3.49 -11.65
CA GLU A 455 -9.36 -3.14 -12.85
C GLU A 455 -10.86 -2.97 -12.52
N LYS A 456 -11.40 -1.79 -12.85
CA LYS A 456 -12.76 -1.35 -12.48
C LYS A 456 -13.88 -2.30 -12.95
N LYS A 457 -13.63 -3.13 -13.98
CA LYS A 457 -14.56 -4.12 -14.50
C LYS A 457 -13.81 -5.40 -14.88
N HIS A 458 -14.40 -6.56 -14.57
CA HIS A 458 -13.98 -7.86 -15.09
C HIS A 458 -14.64 -8.10 -16.47
N GLY A 459 -13.89 -7.96 -17.56
CA GLY A 459 -14.36 -8.12 -18.95
C GLY A 459 -14.15 -9.51 -19.56
N GLY A 460 -13.69 -10.48 -18.77
CA GLY A 460 -13.36 -11.84 -19.21
C GLY A 460 -14.54 -12.81 -19.21
N VAL A 461 -14.26 -14.09 -19.51
CA VAL A 461 -15.26 -15.18 -19.58
C VAL A 461 -15.11 -16.25 -18.49
N GLY A 462 -13.94 -16.32 -17.85
CA GLY A 462 -13.67 -17.15 -16.67
C GLY A 462 -13.48 -16.30 -15.41
N ASP A 463 -13.36 -16.93 -14.25
CA ASP A 463 -13.18 -16.27 -12.96
C ASP A 463 -11.74 -15.73 -12.75
N SER A 464 -11.61 -14.59 -12.07
CA SER A 464 -10.32 -14.05 -11.62
C SER A 464 -10.10 -14.33 -10.13
N SER A 465 -9.37 -15.41 -9.86
CA SER A 465 -9.24 -16.04 -8.55
C SER A 465 -7.81 -16.04 -8.02
N VAL A 466 -7.63 -15.61 -6.77
CA VAL A 466 -6.32 -15.46 -6.12
C VAL A 466 -6.38 -15.76 -4.62
N LEU A 467 -5.28 -16.26 -4.06
CA LEU A 467 -5.03 -16.27 -2.62
C LEU A 467 -4.13 -15.09 -2.26
N TYR A 468 -4.53 -14.25 -1.30
CA TYR A 468 -3.66 -13.20 -0.80
C TYR A 468 -2.57 -13.81 0.10
N ILE A 469 -1.32 -13.66 -0.31
CA ILE A 469 -0.14 -14.24 0.33
C ILE A 469 1.05 -13.27 0.12
N PRO A 470 1.29 -12.33 1.05
CA PRO A 470 2.46 -11.45 1.01
C PRO A 470 3.73 -12.22 1.37
N ALA A 471 4.90 -11.62 1.14
CA ALA A 471 6.16 -12.10 1.68
C ALA A 471 6.58 -11.21 2.85
N ILE A 472 6.58 -11.77 4.07
CA ILE A 472 6.97 -11.06 5.30
C ILE A 472 8.21 -11.71 5.94
N PRO A 473 9.19 -10.92 6.42
CA PRO A 473 10.36 -11.44 7.13
C PRO A 473 10.03 -11.71 8.59
N THR A 474 10.87 -12.49 9.28
CA THR A 474 10.86 -12.50 10.74
C THR A 474 11.43 -11.18 11.25
N THR A 475 10.59 -10.43 11.95
CA THR A 475 10.91 -9.25 12.77
C THR A 475 10.13 -9.38 14.07
N LYS A 476 10.47 -8.60 15.09
CA LYS A 476 9.75 -8.65 16.36
C LYS A 476 8.24 -8.38 16.19
N VAL A 477 7.86 -7.28 15.53
CA VAL A 477 6.45 -6.94 15.26
C VAL A 477 5.72 -8.04 14.46
N ASN A 478 6.38 -8.64 13.47
CA ASN A 478 5.77 -9.72 12.69
C ASN A 478 5.58 -11.00 13.52
N TRP A 479 6.50 -11.31 14.42
CA TRP A 479 6.36 -12.44 15.34
C TRP A 479 5.23 -12.21 16.36
N GLU A 480 5.17 -11.01 16.96
CA GLU A 480 4.11 -10.62 17.91
C GLU A 480 2.71 -10.80 17.28
N TYR A 481 2.53 -10.40 16.01
CA TYR A 481 1.29 -10.67 15.27
C TYR A 481 1.06 -12.17 15.00
N VAL A 482 2.09 -12.92 14.54
CA VAL A 482 1.96 -14.34 14.22
C VAL A 482 1.58 -15.17 15.45
N MET A 483 2.00 -14.78 16.66
CA MET A 483 1.58 -15.44 17.91
C MET A 483 0.10 -15.23 18.24
N GLU A 484 -0.48 -14.05 17.98
CA GLU A 484 -1.93 -13.84 18.15
C GLU A 484 -2.72 -14.51 17.03
N GLN A 485 -2.21 -14.46 15.79
CA GLN A 485 -2.74 -15.19 14.64
C GLN A 485 -2.78 -16.71 14.90
N LYS A 486 -1.78 -17.29 15.60
CA LYS A 486 -1.77 -18.71 15.98
C LYS A 486 -2.94 -19.04 16.91
N LYS A 487 -3.24 -18.20 17.91
CA LYS A 487 -4.42 -18.39 18.79
C LYS A 487 -5.72 -18.34 17.98
N CYS A 488 -5.83 -17.42 17.03
CA CYS A 488 -6.97 -17.39 16.09
C CYS A 488 -7.05 -18.67 15.25
N PHE A 489 -5.93 -19.23 14.80
CA PHE A 489 -5.89 -20.51 14.06
C PHE A 489 -6.35 -21.70 14.92
N ASP A 490 -5.83 -21.81 16.14
CA ASP A 490 -6.18 -22.88 17.09
C ASP A 490 -7.71 -22.88 17.35
N GLU A 491 -8.29 -21.69 17.59
CA GLU A 491 -9.73 -21.50 17.79
C GLU A 491 -10.57 -21.50 16.49
N GLY A 492 -9.95 -21.29 15.32
CA GLY A 492 -10.61 -21.12 14.02
C GLY A 492 -11.28 -19.76 13.80
N ARG A 493 -11.00 -18.76 14.65
CA ARG A 493 -11.49 -17.37 14.53
C ARG A 493 -10.76 -16.61 13.40
N PRO A 494 -11.29 -15.50 12.87
CA PRO A 494 -10.55 -14.64 11.93
C PRO A 494 -9.23 -14.15 12.53
N PRO A 495 -8.16 -13.93 11.73
CA PRO A 495 -6.91 -13.35 12.20
C PRO A 495 -7.11 -11.91 12.70
N PRO A 496 -6.21 -11.37 13.56
CA PRO A 496 -6.47 -10.11 14.28
C PRO A 496 -6.73 -8.87 13.43
N ASP A 497 -6.19 -8.81 12.20
CA ASP A 497 -6.39 -7.65 11.29
C ASP A 497 -7.77 -7.59 10.63
N PHE A 498 -8.60 -8.64 10.75
CA PHE A 498 -9.86 -8.81 10.03
C PHE A 498 -11.08 -8.60 10.93
N PRO A 499 -12.29 -8.40 10.34
CA PRO A 499 -13.53 -8.34 11.11
C PRO A 499 -13.72 -9.56 12.01
N GLY A 500 -14.09 -9.34 13.27
CA GLY A 500 -14.23 -10.38 14.27
C GLY A 500 -15.43 -11.32 14.07
N GLY A 501 -15.59 -12.26 14.99
CA GLY A 501 -16.70 -13.22 15.04
C GLY A 501 -16.22 -14.67 15.16
N SER A 502 -17.10 -15.62 14.83
CA SER A 502 -16.79 -17.05 14.90
C SER A 502 -15.78 -17.52 13.85
N GLY A 503 -15.74 -16.87 12.69
CA GLY A 503 -14.96 -17.34 11.54
C GLY A 503 -15.33 -18.77 11.17
N GLU A 504 -14.31 -19.62 11.06
CA GLU A 504 -14.39 -21.03 10.67
C GLU A 504 -14.40 -21.98 11.90
N SER A 505 -14.59 -21.48 13.13
CA SER A 505 -14.49 -22.28 14.37
C SER A 505 -15.44 -23.47 14.42
N GLY A 506 -16.64 -23.33 13.83
CA GLY A 506 -17.64 -24.40 13.69
C GLY A 506 -17.64 -25.11 12.33
N PHE A 507 -16.67 -24.83 11.44
CA PHE A 507 -16.70 -25.35 10.06
C PHE A 507 -16.14 -26.78 9.95
N LYS A 508 -16.84 -27.62 9.19
CA LYS A 508 -16.45 -29.01 8.94
C LYS A 508 -15.29 -29.06 7.95
N GLY A 509 -14.25 -29.81 8.31
CA GLY A 509 -13.03 -29.94 7.49
C GLY A 509 -12.12 -28.72 7.52
N ARG A 510 -12.19 -27.88 8.57
CA ARG A 510 -11.23 -26.79 8.81
C ARG A 510 -9.81 -27.36 8.83
N GLY A 511 -8.85 -26.59 8.34
CA GLY A 511 -7.43 -26.93 8.47
C GLY A 511 -6.98 -26.96 9.92
N THR A 512 -6.00 -27.82 10.20
CA THR A 512 -5.41 -28.07 11.51
C THR A 512 -3.88 -28.08 11.42
N GLU A 513 -3.16 -28.03 12.54
CA GLU A 513 -1.70 -27.87 12.53
C GLU A 513 -0.96 -29.05 11.88
N GLU A 514 -1.52 -30.25 11.87
CA GLU A 514 -0.97 -31.44 11.21
C GLU A 514 -1.00 -31.33 9.68
N MET A 515 -1.78 -30.38 9.13
CA MET A 515 -1.80 -30.08 7.70
C MET A 515 -0.69 -29.11 7.28
N VAL A 516 -0.02 -28.45 8.22
CA VAL A 516 1.11 -27.54 7.97
C VAL A 516 2.39 -28.37 7.84
N ASN A 517 2.80 -28.60 6.59
CA ASN A 517 3.83 -29.58 6.22
C ASN A 517 5.21 -28.94 6.02
N GLY A 518 6.22 -29.48 6.71
CA GLY A 518 7.63 -29.08 6.60
C GLY A 518 8.05 -28.00 7.61
N GLY A 519 9.23 -28.16 8.20
CA GLY A 519 9.66 -27.35 9.35
C GLY A 519 9.71 -25.84 9.10
N LEU A 520 10.05 -25.39 7.88
CA LEU A 520 10.01 -23.97 7.54
C LEU A 520 8.57 -23.42 7.55
N ALA A 521 7.59 -24.18 7.07
CA ALA A 521 6.17 -23.79 7.11
C ALA A 521 5.59 -23.78 8.52
N ARG A 522 6.01 -24.75 9.35
CA ARG A 522 5.60 -24.85 10.75
C ARG A 522 6.20 -23.70 11.56
N THR A 523 7.49 -23.41 11.36
CA THR A 523 8.16 -22.25 11.97
C THR A 523 7.54 -20.93 11.50
N SER A 524 7.25 -20.77 10.20
CA SER A 524 6.66 -19.54 9.65
C SER A 524 5.24 -19.25 10.15
N MET A 525 4.52 -20.27 10.61
CA MET A 525 3.20 -20.15 11.26
C MET A 525 3.26 -20.13 12.80
N GLY A 526 4.44 -20.18 13.43
CA GLY A 526 4.54 -20.22 14.90
C GLY A 526 4.16 -21.56 15.54
N LEU A 527 4.29 -22.66 14.79
CA LEU A 527 4.01 -24.03 15.23
C LEU A 527 5.28 -24.80 15.62
N GLU A 528 6.46 -24.30 15.23
CA GLU A 528 7.78 -24.86 15.58
C GLU A 528 8.78 -23.74 15.89
N ARG A 529 9.85 -24.09 16.61
CA ARG A 529 10.94 -23.18 16.97
C ARG A 529 11.97 -23.06 15.85
N PHE A 530 12.50 -21.85 15.66
CA PHE A 530 13.60 -21.56 14.75
C PHE A 530 14.86 -22.36 15.12
N ASP A 531 15.53 -22.92 14.12
CA ASP A 531 16.88 -23.46 14.28
C ASP A 531 17.91 -22.34 14.33
N LEU A 532 18.40 -22.04 15.54
CA LEU A 532 19.38 -20.99 15.80
C LEU A 532 20.72 -21.17 15.06
N ARG A 533 20.99 -22.37 14.52
CA ARG A 533 22.16 -22.67 13.67
C ARG A 533 22.05 -22.06 12.27
N MET A 534 20.86 -21.62 11.87
CA MET A 534 20.57 -21.00 10.57
C MET A 534 20.59 -19.46 10.59
N ALA A 535 20.86 -18.84 11.75
CA ALA A 535 20.96 -17.39 11.86
C ALA A 535 22.23 -16.87 11.16
N GLU A 536 22.08 -15.94 10.21
CA GLU A 536 23.21 -15.41 9.42
C GLU A 536 24.23 -14.61 10.25
N ASN A 537 23.80 -14.01 11.36
CA ASN A 537 24.64 -13.18 12.23
C ASN A 537 24.11 -13.16 13.68
N GLU A 538 24.81 -12.40 14.54
CA GLU A 538 24.52 -12.29 15.98
C GLU A 538 23.20 -11.58 16.31
N GLU A 539 22.80 -10.60 15.50
CA GLU A 539 21.58 -9.81 15.70
C GLU A 539 20.35 -10.60 15.30
N GLU A 540 20.46 -11.34 14.18
CA GLU A 540 19.47 -12.30 13.75
C GLU A 540 19.32 -13.44 14.78
N ARG A 541 20.42 -13.97 15.34
CA ARG A 541 20.32 -15.03 16.35
C ARG A 541 19.60 -14.55 17.60
N ARG A 542 19.91 -13.35 18.10
CA ARG A 542 19.18 -12.71 19.22
C ARG A 542 17.69 -12.54 18.94
N LEU A 543 17.31 -12.22 17.70
CA LEU A 543 15.90 -12.19 17.30
C LEU A 543 15.27 -13.59 17.32
N LEU A 544 15.89 -14.60 16.72
CA LEU A 544 15.34 -15.96 16.68
C LEU A 544 15.29 -16.62 18.08
N GLU A 545 16.25 -16.31 18.96
CA GLU A 545 16.24 -16.66 20.38
C GLU A 545 15.07 -16.02 21.11
N TRP A 546 14.84 -14.72 20.89
CA TRP A 546 13.71 -14.00 21.46
C TRP A 546 12.36 -14.56 20.96
N CYS A 547 12.23 -14.84 19.67
CA CYS A 547 11.03 -15.48 19.11
C CYS A 547 10.78 -16.86 19.74
N ASN A 548 11.81 -17.69 19.84
CA ASN A 548 11.73 -19.02 20.49
C ASN A 548 11.38 -18.97 21.99
N ALA A 549 11.64 -17.84 22.66
CA ALA A 549 11.27 -17.60 24.05
C ALA A 549 9.86 -16.98 24.22
N ASN A 550 9.27 -16.45 23.13
CA ASN A 550 7.95 -15.84 23.08
C ASN A 550 7.05 -16.60 22.08
N MET A 551 7.02 -17.93 22.21
CA MET A 551 6.23 -18.89 21.43
C MET A 551 5.23 -19.63 22.33
#